data_AF-A0A1E3JYH1-F1
#
_entry.id   AF-A0A1E3JYH1-F1
#
_cell.length_a   1.000
_cell.length_b   1.000
_cell.length_c   1.000
_cell.angle_alpha   90.00
_cell.angle_beta   90.00
_cell.angle_gamma   90.00
#
_symmetry.space_group_name_H-M   'P 1'
#
loop_
_entity.id
_entity.type
_entity.pdbx_description
1 polymer ?
#
loop_
_entity_poly.entity_id
_entity_poly.type
_entity_poly.pdbx_seq_one_letter_code
_entity_poly.pdbx_strand_id
1 'polypeptide(L)'
;MPLPHLPLLLSLPLLSLPALADHKLDLTRMGAAYTGLPLYRSGAGTNVLQIGVGTPEVVVNLTASTNVEFMMVTTDECDDCTQDSATYSIEDSSSVSTIQQALIHTFIYPIGSTNTLSLAGELASEILSDERQDTDTTRPIALVSDVQEDDEEGRLRGTAVELSDGTSGFWGMGVFQASHLPTPSILQ
;
A
#
# COMPACT_ATOMS: atom_id res chain seq x y z
N MET A 1 -61.19 17.93 -15.96
CA MET A 1 -59.89 17.32 -16.32
C MET A 1 -59.12 17.08 -15.04
N PRO A 2 -58.97 15.83 -14.56
CA PRO A 2 -58.22 15.55 -13.34
C PRO A 2 -56.73 15.35 -13.67
N LEU A 3 -55.84 15.99 -12.89
CA LEU A 3 -54.40 15.70 -12.93
C LEU A 3 -54.14 14.30 -12.35
N PRO A 4 -53.29 13.47 -12.97
CA PRO A 4 -52.86 12.22 -12.37
C PRO A 4 -51.70 12.47 -11.39
N HIS A 5 -51.74 11.66 -10.33
CA HIS A 5 -50.88 11.65 -9.16
C HIS A 5 -49.40 11.40 -9.49
N LEU A 6 -48.52 12.21 -8.90
CA LEU A 6 -47.08 11.99 -8.87
C LEU A 6 -46.77 10.91 -7.81
N PRO A 7 -46.17 9.74 -8.15
CA PRO A 7 -45.77 8.78 -7.14
C PRO A 7 -44.48 9.24 -6.47
N LEU A 8 -44.53 9.30 -5.14
CA LEU A 8 -43.42 9.50 -4.24
C LEU A 8 -42.47 8.29 -4.31
N LEU A 9 -41.37 8.39 -5.05
CA LEU A 9 -40.28 7.40 -5.02
C LEU A 9 -39.34 7.73 -3.85
N LEU A 10 -39.68 7.25 -2.66
CA LEU A 10 -38.71 7.04 -1.57
C LEU A 10 -37.99 5.71 -1.86
N SER A 11 -36.88 5.75 -2.58
CA SER A 11 -35.97 4.61 -2.69
C SER A 11 -34.84 4.75 -1.66
N LEU A 12 -34.80 3.80 -0.73
CA LEU A 12 -33.85 3.64 0.37
C LEU A 12 -32.37 3.77 -0.08
N PRO A 13 -31.53 4.57 0.60
CA PRO A 13 -30.09 4.34 0.64
C PRO A 13 -29.74 3.69 1.99
N LEU A 14 -30.10 2.41 2.17
CA LEU A 14 -29.81 1.71 3.44
C LEU A 14 -29.19 0.32 3.26
N LEU A 15 -28.66 0.00 2.08
CA LEU A 15 -28.10 -1.33 1.79
C LEU A 15 -26.67 -1.28 1.22
N SER A 16 -25.83 -0.44 1.81
CA SER A 16 -24.38 -0.61 1.72
C SER A 16 -23.72 -0.12 3.01
N LEU A 17 -24.20 -0.60 4.15
CA LEU A 17 -23.32 -0.67 5.31
C LEU A 17 -22.31 -1.77 4.96
N PRO A 18 -21.01 -1.47 4.84
CA PRO A 18 -20.02 -2.54 4.78
C PRO A 18 -20.28 -3.46 5.96
N ALA A 19 -20.13 -4.77 5.77
CA ALA A 19 -20.12 -5.71 6.87
C ALA A 19 -18.88 -5.42 7.72
N LEU A 20 -18.95 -4.37 8.54
CA LEU A 20 -18.00 -4.10 9.59
C LEU A 20 -18.21 -5.23 10.57
N ALA A 21 -17.21 -6.11 10.68
CA ALA A 21 -17.08 -6.96 11.86
C ALA A 21 -17.28 -6.06 13.08
N ASP A 22 -18.18 -6.43 13.99
CA ASP A 22 -18.44 -5.64 15.19
C ASP A 22 -17.20 -5.77 16.09
N HIS A 23 -16.24 -4.87 15.87
CA HIS A 23 -14.96 -4.83 16.56
C HIS A 23 -15.14 -4.90 18.08
N LYS A 24 -16.23 -4.32 18.61
CA LYS A 24 -16.52 -4.36 20.04
C LYS A 24 -16.96 -5.76 20.47
N LEU A 25 -17.82 -6.43 19.70
CA LEU A 25 -18.21 -7.82 19.97
C LEU A 25 -17.01 -8.77 19.86
N ASP A 26 -16.17 -8.60 18.84
CA ASP A 26 -15.00 -9.45 18.61
C ASP A 26 -13.92 -9.25 19.67
N LEU A 27 -13.64 -8.01 20.09
CA LEU A 27 -12.77 -7.72 21.23
C LEU A 27 -13.29 -8.39 22.52
N THR A 28 -14.61 -8.39 22.72
CA THR A 28 -15.22 -9.01 23.91
C THR A 28 -15.09 -10.55 23.88
N ARG A 29 -15.09 -11.16 22.70
CA ARG A 29 -14.97 -12.63 22.52
C ARG A 29 -13.52 -13.12 22.51
N MET A 30 -12.62 -12.37 21.87
CA MET A 30 -11.23 -12.76 21.63
C MET A 30 -10.27 -12.22 22.71
N GLY A 31 -10.73 -11.27 23.53
CA GLY A 31 -9.97 -10.71 24.64
C GLY A 31 -9.04 -9.57 24.22
N ALA A 32 -8.35 -8.98 25.21
CA ALA A 32 -7.53 -7.78 25.02
C ALA A 32 -6.30 -7.96 24.13
N ALA A 33 -5.94 -9.21 23.77
CA ALA A 33 -4.87 -9.49 22.82
C ALA A 33 -5.33 -9.39 21.35
N TYR A 34 -6.63 -9.34 21.09
CA TYR A 34 -7.15 -9.12 19.75
C TYR A 34 -6.97 -7.66 19.35
N THR A 35 -6.30 -7.47 18.22
CA THR A 35 -6.20 -6.17 17.57
C THR A 35 -6.55 -6.35 16.10
N GLY A 36 -7.56 -5.60 15.65
CA GLY A 36 -7.97 -5.58 14.26
C GLY A 36 -7.24 -4.46 13.52
N LEU A 37 -6.89 -4.71 12.27
CA LEU A 37 -6.56 -3.67 11.30
C LEU A 37 -7.67 -3.68 10.24
N PRO A 38 -8.46 -2.60 10.09
CA PRO A 38 -9.50 -2.58 9.09
C PRO A 38 -8.90 -2.54 7.69
N LEU A 39 -9.48 -3.34 6.80
CA LEU A 39 -9.19 -3.29 5.37
C LEU A 39 -10.19 -2.37 4.69
N TYR A 40 -9.67 -1.39 3.98
CA TYR A 40 -10.44 -0.46 3.16
C TYR A 40 -10.45 -0.90 1.70
N ARG A 41 -11.31 -0.25 0.91
CA ARG A 41 -11.32 -0.38 -0.55
C ARG A 41 -10.96 0.96 -1.16
N SER A 42 -9.98 0.97 -2.06
CA SER A 42 -9.70 2.16 -2.87
C SER A 42 -10.83 2.41 -3.88
N GLY A 43 -10.80 3.56 -4.56
CA GLY A 43 -11.80 3.92 -5.59
C GLY A 43 -11.90 2.91 -6.73
N ALA A 44 -10.81 2.19 -7.01
CA ALA A 44 -10.74 1.11 -8.00
C ALA A 44 -11.12 -0.28 -7.45
N GLY A 45 -11.36 -0.39 -6.14
CA GLY A 45 -11.75 -1.64 -5.49
C GLY A 45 -10.59 -2.48 -4.95
N THR A 46 -9.35 -1.97 -4.90
CA THR A 46 -8.20 -2.65 -4.28
C THR A 46 -8.36 -2.69 -2.77
N ASN A 47 -7.98 -3.80 -2.11
CA ASN A 47 -7.96 -3.84 -0.64
C ASN A 47 -6.72 -3.11 -0.14
N VAL A 48 -6.91 -2.12 0.73
CA VAL A 48 -5.83 -1.26 1.23
C VAL A 48 -5.83 -1.18 2.75
N LEU A 49 -4.65 -0.98 3.31
CA LEU A 49 -4.46 -0.52 4.68
C LEU A 49 -4.09 0.96 4.62
N GLN A 50 -4.77 1.78 5.44
CA GLN A 50 -4.42 3.18 5.59
C GLN A 50 -3.39 3.30 6.71
N ILE A 51 -2.22 3.83 6.39
CA ILE A 51 -1.05 3.90 7.28
C ILE A 51 -0.53 5.33 7.27
N GLY A 52 -0.27 5.89 8.45
CA GLY A 52 0.50 7.12 8.57
C GLY A 52 1.99 6.83 8.52
N VAL A 53 2.72 7.59 7.73
CA VAL A 53 4.16 7.42 7.50
C VAL A 53 4.88 8.68 7.93
N GLY A 54 5.86 8.53 8.80
CA GLY A 54 6.81 9.58 9.16
C GLY A 54 6.31 10.65 10.13
N THR A 55 7.15 11.65 10.33
CA THR A 55 6.91 12.78 11.26
C THR A 55 7.29 14.10 10.56
N PRO A 56 6.33 14.94 10.13
CA PRO A 56 4.89 14.83 10.35
C PRO A 56 4.26 13.65 9.61
N GLU A 57 3.15 13.15 10.14
CA GLU A 57 2.42 12.02 9.57
C GLU A 57 1.87 12.34 8.18
N VAL A 58 2.20 11.51 7.19
CA VAL A 58 1.56 11.46 5.88
C VAL A 58 0.74 10.20 5.77
N VAL A 59 -0.58 10.34 5.64
CA VAL A 59 -1.49 9.19 5.54
C VAL A 59 -1.55 8.69 4.11
N VAL A 60 -1.13 7.44 3.89
CA VAL A 60 -1.12 6.78 2.59
C VAL A 60 -1.96 5.50 2.58
N ASN A 61 -2.40 5.09 1.39
CA ASN A 61 -3.07 3.80 1.19
C ASN A 61 -2.06 2.80 0.65
N LEU A 62 -1.86 1.69 1.36
CA LEU A 62 -0.99 0.61 0.92
C LEU A 62 -1.81 -0.61 0.50
N THR A 63 -1.56 -1.12 -0.69
CA THR A 63 -2.18 -2.35 -1.20
C THR A 63 -1.83 -3.52 -0.29
N ALA A 64 -2.83 -4.17 0.30
CA ALA A 64 -2.62 -5.37 1.12
C ALA A 64 -2.29 -6.57 0.22
N SER A 65 -1.03 -7.00 0.21
CA SER A 65 -0.55 -8.04 -0.71
C SER A 65 0.19 -9.17 -0.01
N THR A 66 -0.23 -10.41 -0.27
CA THR A 66 0.48 -11.63 0.15
C THR A 66 1.64 -11.99 -0.79
N ASN A 67 1.75 -11.32 -1.93
CA ASN A 67 2.82 -11.56 -2.92
C ASN A 67 4.03 -10.65 -2.68
N VAL A 68 3.90 -9.65 -1.80
CA VAL A 68 4.95 -8.67 -1.50
C VAL A 68 5.50 -8.96 -0.11
N GLU A 69 6.82 -9.03 0.02
CA GLU A 69 7.49 -9.41 1.26
C GLU A 69 7.75 -8.22 2.19
N PHE A 70 7.86 -7.03 1.62
CA PHE A 70 8.24 -5.81 2.33
C PHE A 70 7.06 -4.84 2.44
N MET A 71 7.10 -4.00 3.46
CA MET A 71 6.28 -2.81 3.51
C MET A 71 6.94 -1.74 2.64
N MET A 72 6.25 -1.31 1.59
CA MET A 72 6.81 -0.44 0.55
C MET A 72 5.98 0.82 0.44
N VAL A 73 6.65 1.97 0.45
CA VAL A 73 6.03 3.29 0.32
C VAL A 73 6.73 4.03 -0.81
N THR A 74 5.97 4.45 -1.82
CA THR A 74 6.46 5.34 -2.89
C THR A 74 6.74 6.72 -2.32
N THR A 75 7.90 7.27 -2.68
CA THR A 75 8.34 8.59 -2.22
C THR A 75 8.14 9.65 -3.29
N ASP A 76 8.44 10.91 -2.94
CA ASP A 76 8.52 12.04 -3.84
C ASP A 76 9.67 11.97 -4.86
N GLU A 77 10.62 11.05 -4.68
CA GLU A 77 11.63 10.73 -5.69
C GLU A 77 11.07 9.86 -6.83
N CYS A 78 9.87 9.29 -6.65
CA CYS A 78 9.19 8.44 -7.62
C CYS A 78 8.25 9.27 -8.50
N ASP A 79 8.83 9.96 -9.50
CA ASP A 79 8.09 10.79 -10.44
C ASP A 79 6.98 9.98 -11.16
N ASP A 80 5.73 10.48 -11.10
CA ASP A 80 4.55 9.88 -11.74
C ASP A 80 4.27 8.41 -11.37
N CYS A 81 4.76 7.93 -10.22
CA CYS A 81 4.54 6.54 -9.80
C CYS A 81 3.16 6.25 -9.19
N THR A 82 2.42 7.27 -8.76
CA THR A 82 1.13 7.11 -8.07
C THR A 82 0.09 8.11 -8.56
N GLN A 83 -1.15 7.66 -8.69
CA GLN A 83 -2.31 8.50 -8.97
C GLN A 83 -3.21 8.61 -7.74
N ASP A 84 -3.83 9.77 -7.54
CA ASP A 84 -4.89 9.98 -6.55
C ASP A 84 -4.52 9.51 -5.12
N SER A 85 -3.22 9.61 -4.78
CA SER A 85 -2.70 9.21 -3.48
C SER A 85 -1.77 10.27 -2.90
N ALA A 86 -1.57 10.24 -1.59
CA ALA A 86 -0.63 11.13 -0.92
C ALA A 86 0.81 10.69 -1.21
N THR A 87 1.69 11.68 -1.41
CA THR A 87 3.12 11.47 -1.61
C THR A 87 3.84 11.69 -0.29
N TYR A 88 4.68 10.74 0.10
CA TYR A 88 5.56 10.85 1.26
C TYR A 88 6.91 11.42 0.81
N SER A 89 7.38 12.50 1.46
CA SER A 89 8.70 13.07 1.20
C SER A 89 9.70 12.62 2.24
N ILE A 90 10.84 12.10 1.77
CA ILE A 90 11.95 11.69 2.65
C ILE A 90 12.53 12.91 3.36
N GLU A 91 12.70 14.03 2.65
CA GLU A 91 13.34 15.24 3.18
C GLU A 91 12.49 15.94 4.27
N ASP A 92 11.17 15.82 4.18
CA ASP A 92 10.25 16.44 5.13
C ASP A 92 10.03 15.62 6.40
N SER A 93 10.42 14.33 6.42
CA SER A 93 10.27 13.46 7.59
C SER A 93 11.47 13.56 8.54
N SER A 94 11.19 13.89 9.79
CA SER A 94 12.19 13.95 10.87
C SER A 94 12.47 12.62 11.56
N SER A 95 11.70 11.57 11.25
CA SER A 95 11.81 10.24 11.88
C SER A 95 12.41 9.17 10.96
N VAL A 96 12.62 9.49 9.69
CA VAL A 96 13.21 8.57 8.71
C VAL A 96 14.68 8.28 9.03
N SER A 97 15.06 7.01 8.91
CA SER A 97 16.45 6.57 9.01
C SER A 97 16.79 5.62 7.86
N THR A 98 17.47 6.13 6.85
CA THR A 98 17.93 5.38 5.67
C THR A 98 19.10 4.46 6.01
N ILE A 99 19.09 3.21 5.53
CA ILE A 99 20.14 2.21 5.80
C ILE A 99 21.15 2.12 4.63
N GLN A 100 20.97 2.90 3.55
CA GLN A 100 21.77 2.90 2.32
C GLN A 100 21.89 1.51 1.68
N GLN A 101 20.86 0.69 1.82
CA GLN A 101 20.77 -0.62 1.19
C GLN A 101 19.74 -0.56 0.06
N ALA A 102 20.22 -0.57 -1.18
CA ALA A 102 19.35 -0.61 -2.35
C ALA A 102 18.48 -1.88 -2.34
N LEU A 103 17.23 -1.72 -2.77
CA LEU A 103 16.26 -2.79 -2.96
C LEU A 103 15.75 -2.73 -4.41
N ILE A 104 15.71 -3.90 -5.04
CA ILE A 104 14.91 -4.13 -6.24
C ILE A 104 14.06 -5.35 -5.93
N HIS A 105 12.75 -5.22 -6.04
CA HIS A 105 11.81 -6.30 -5.74
C HIS A 105 10.82 -6.46 -6.88
N THR A 106 10.87 -7.63 -7.52
CA THR A 106 9.88 -8.06 -8.50
C THR A 106 8.91 -9.03 -7.85
N PHE A 107 7.62 -8.86 -8.12
CA PHE A 107 6.59 -9.82 -7.74
C PHE A 107 5.46 -9.88 -8.76
N ILE A 108 4.64 -10.92 -8.65
CA ILE A 108 3.45 -11.09 -9.48
C ILE A 108 2.39 -10.08 -9.06
N TYR A 109 2.14 -9.13 -9.94
CA TYR A 109 1.12 -8.10 -9.82
C TYR A 109 0.68 -7.70 -11.23
N PRO A 110 -0.52 -8.12 -11.67
CA PRO A 110 -0.99 -7.83 -13.02
C PRO A 110 -1.26 -6.34 -13.19
N ILE A 111 -0.35 -5.65 -13.88
CA ILE A 111 -0.47 -4.22 -14.19
C ILE A 111 0.08 -3.97 -15.60
N GLY A 112 -0.63 -3.12 -16.35
CA GLY A 112 -0.26 -2.78 -17.72
C GLY A 112 -0.17 -4.00 -18.64
N SER A 113 0.98 -4.19 -19.30
CA SER A 113 1.16 -5.23 -20.32
C SER A 113 1.76 -6.55 -19.81
N THR A 114 2.24 -6.58 -18.57
CA THR A 114 2.92 -7.74 -17.97
C THR A 114 2.16 -8.29 -16.75
N ASN A 115 2.59 -9.43 -16.22
CA ASN A 115 2.01 -10.02 -15.00
C ASN A 115 2.83 -9.69 -13.74
N THR A 116 3.84 -8.86 -13.88
CA THR A 116 4.88 -8.62 -12.87
C THR A 116 5.19 -7.14 -12.75
N LEU A 117 5.40 -6.72 -11.51
CA LEU A 117 5.77 -5.36 -11.17
C LEU A 117 7.12 -5.38 -10.46
N SER A 118 8.02 -4.49 -10.86
CA SER A 118 9.28 -4.23 -10.17
C SER A 118 9.20 -2.89 -9.45
N LEU A 119 9.55 -2.87 -8.18
CA LEU A 119 9.78 -1.64 -7.42
C LEU A 119 11.26 -1.54 -7.05
N ALA A 120 11.82 -0.36 -7.21
CA ALA A 120 13.19 -0.04 -6.82
C ALA A 120 13.23 1.09 -5.80
N GLY A 121 14.26 1.06 -4.96
CA GLY A 121 14.46 2.08 -3.95
C GLY A 121 15.50 1.64 -2.92
N GLU A 122 15.28 2.01 -1.67
CA GLU A 122 16.17 1.65 -0.57
C GLU A 122 15.44 1.21 0.69
N LEU A 123 16.10 0.39 1.51
CA LEU A 123 15.61 0.04 2.82
C LEU A 123 15.89 1.15 3.83
N ALA A 124 14.87 1.45 4.62
CA ALA A 124 14.90 2.43 5.70
C ALA A 124 14.14 1.91 6.91
N SER A 125 14.13 2.73 7.95
CA SER A 125 13.29 2.58 9.13
C SER A 125 12.50 3.87 9.32
N GLU A 126 11.22 3.74 9.66
CA GLU A 126 10.33 4.88 9.82
C GLU A 126 9.26 4.59 10.90
N ILE A 127 8.78 5.63 11.57
CA ILE A 127 7.63 5.58 12.45
C ILE A 127 6.38 5.43 11.58
N LEU A 128 5.62 4.38 11.87
CA LEU A 128 4.36 4.12 11.19
C LEU A 128 3.23 4.15 12.20
N SER A 129 2.17 4.87 11.83
CA SER A 129 0.92 4.85 12.55
C SER A 129 -0.15 4.07 11.81
N ASP A 130 -1.00 3.42 12.59
CA ASP A 130 -2.16 2.69 12.08
C ASP A 130 -3.31 2.81 13.10
N GLU A 131 -4.48 2.28 12.76
CA GLU A 131 -5.67 2.44 13.61
C GLU A 131 -5.58 1.83 15.00
N ARG A 132 -4.52 1.05 15.28
CA ARG A 132 -4.23 0.57 16.63
C ARG A 132 -3.65 1.68 17.53
N GLN A 133 -3.50 2.90 17.01
CA GLN A 133 -2.94 4.07 17.69
C GLN A 133 -1.48 3.87 18.13
N ASP A 134 -0.79 2.95 17.45
CA ASP A 134 0.67 2.93 17.48
C ASP A 134 1.15 4.19 16.75
N THR A 135 1.94 5.03 17.39
CA THR A 135 2.36 6.33 16.84
C THR A 135 3.85 6.60 17.02
N ASP A 136 4.57 5.70 17.69
CA ASP A 136 5.98 5.89 18.06
C ASP A 136 6.86 4.70 17.64
N THR A 137 6.28 3.63 17.11
CA THR A 137 7.05 2.42 16.76
C THR A 137 7.72 2.57 15.41
N THR A 138 9.04 2.58 15.42
CA THR A 138 9.85 2.48 14.20
C THR A 138 9.75 1.07 13.60
N ARG A 139 9.49 0.98 12.30
CA ARG A 139 9.36 -0.27 11.54
C ARG A 139 10.23 -0.20 10.27
N PRO A 140 10.75 -1.34 9.79
CA PRO A 140 11.45 -1.37 8.52
C PRO A 140 10.48 -1.13 7.35
N ILE A 141 10.89 -0.28 6.41
CA ILE A 141 10.17 0.01 5.17
C ILE A 141 11.14 0.03 3.98
N ALA A 142 10.60 -0.14 2.79
CA ALA A 142 11.27 0.22 1.55
C ALA A 142 10.73 1.57 1.05
N LEU A 143 11.62 2.53 0.85
CA LEU A 143 11.35 3.82 0.24
C LEU A 143 11.53 3.64 -1.27
N VAL A 144 10.42 3.57 -2.00
CA VAL A 144 10.40 3.30 -3.44
C VAL A 144 10.56 4.60 -4.22
N SER A 145 11.53 4.63 -5.12
CA SER A 145 11.81 5.73 -6.04
C SER A 145 11.59 5.38 -7.52
N ASP A 146 11.26 4.12 -7.84
CA ASP A 146 10.91 3.71 -9.21
C ASP A 146 9.90 2.55 -9.21
N VAL A 147 8.94 2.58 -10.15
CA VAL A 147 7.91 1.56 -10.36
C VAL A 147 7.84 1.23 -11.85
N GLN A 148 8.16 -0.02 -12.21
CA GLN A 148 8.22 -0.46 -13.60
C GLN A 148 7.45 -1.77 -13.80
N GLU A 149 6.89 -1.95 -14.99
CA GLU A 149 6.58 -3.30 -15.47
C GLU A 149 7.88 -4.11 -15.46
N ASP A 150 7.89 -5.32 -14.89
CA ASP A 150 9.08 -6.17 -15.05
C ASP A 150 9.04 -6.87 -16.41
N ASP A 151 10.20 -6.90 -17.06
CA ASP A 151 10.51 -7.72 -18.22
C ASP A 151 10.81 -9.17 -17.75
N GLU A 152 10.70 -10.17 -18.61
CA GLU A 152 10.86 -11.60 -18.30
C GLU A 152 12.22 -11.97 -17.67
N GLU A 153 13.16 -11.03 -17.56
CA GLU A 153 14.53 -11.20 -17.06
C GLU A 153 14.77 -10.78 -15.59
N GLY A 154 13.80 -10.22 -14.88
CA GLY A 154 13.97 -9.85 -13.45
C GLY A 154 14.88 -8.64 -13.24
N ARG A 155 14.77 -7.61 -14.08
CA ARG A 155 15.65 -6.43 -14.12
C ARG A 155 14.81 -5.16 -14.29
N LEU A 156 15.23 -4.04 -13.68
CA LEU A 156 14.69 -2.71 -13.95
C LEU A 156 15.02 -2.24 -15.38
N ARG A 157 14.28 -2.76 -16.36
CA ARG A 157 14.42 -2.44 -17.78
C ARG A 157 13.08 -2.21 -18.46
N GLY A 158 11.98 -2.38 -17.73
CA GLY A 158 10.66 -2.23 -18.30
C GLY A 158 10.21 -0.77 -18.34
N THR A 159 8.95 -0.59 -18.71
CA THR A 159 8.35 0.74 -18.83
C THR A 159 7.89 1.19 -17.44
N ALA A 160 8.14 2.46 -17.10
CA ALA A 160 7.59 3.06 -15.88
C ALA A 160 6.06 2.95 -15.88
N VAL A 161 5.50 2.59 -14.73
CA VAL A 161 4.04 2.48 -14.56
C VAL A 161 3.56 3.16 -13.30
N GLU A 162 2.36 3.70 -13.40
CA GLU A 162 1.68 4.42 -12.34
C GLU A 162 0.72 3.48 -11.58
N LEU A 163 0.78 3.51 -10.24
CA LEU A 163 -0.23 2.92 -9.37
C LEU A 163 -1.50 3.79 -9.41
N SER A 164 -2.36 3.48 -10.39
CA SER A 164 -3.58 4.26 -10.69
C SER A 164 -4.79 3.93 -9.82
N ASP A 165 -4.64 3.04 -8.85
CA ASP A 165 -5.74 2.56 -8.01
C ASP A 165 -5.91 3.36 -6.70
N GLY A 166 -5.23 4.50 -6.55
CA GLY A 166 -5.26 5.35 -5.36
C GLY A 166 -4.40 4.82 -4.22
N THR A 167 -3.30 4.14 -4.55
CA THR A 167 -2.35 3.56 -3.58
C THR A 167 -0.94 4.13 -3.74
N SER A 168 -0.19 4.17 -2.63
CA SER A 168 1.21 4.63 -2.55
C SER A 168 2.16 3.49 -2.21
N GLY A 169 1.87 2.29 -2.69
CA GLY A 169 2.70 1.11 -2.47
C GLY A 169 1.96 -0.06 -1.83
N PHE A 170 2.68 -0.84 -1.02
CA PHE A 170 2.28 -2.19 -0.62
C PHE A 170 2.49 -2.44 0.87
N TRP A 171 1.45 -2.97 1.52
CA TRP A 171 1.56 -3.63 2.81
C TRP A 171 1.87 -5.10 2.54
N GLY A 172 3.17 -5.42 2.52
CA GLY A 172 3.65 -6.78 2.29
C GLY A 172 3.32 -7.73 3.43
N MET A 173 2.66 -8.83 3.10
CA MET A 173 2.34 -9.95 3.99
C MET A 173 2.93 -11.28 3.50
N GLY A 174 3.76 -11.21 2.46
CA GLY A 174 4.50 -12.33 1.91
C GLY A 174 5.57 -12.84 2.87
N VAL A 175 6.04 -14.05 2.60
CA VAL A 175 7.15 -14.65 3.36
C VAL A 175 8.42 -14.41 2.58
N PHE A 176 9.39 -13.71 3.18
CA PHE A 176 10.70 -13.50 2.58
C PHE A 176 11.38 -14.84 2.24
N GLN A 177 11.66 -15.07 0.96
CA GLN A 177 12.39 -16.25 0.50
C GLN A 177 13.73 -15.85 -0.12
N ALA A 178 14.84 -16.15 0.57
CA ALA A 178 16.19 -15.81 0.16
C ALA A 178 16.60 -16.30 -1.25
N SER A 179 15.86 -17.25 -1.83
CA SER A 179 16.06 -17.74 -3.21
C SER A 179 15.61 -16.76 -4.30
N HIS A 180 14.93 -15.65 -3.96
CA HIS A 180 14.49 -14.62 -4.91
C HIS A 180 15.47 -13.44 -5.05
N LEU A 181 16.63 -13.48 -4.38
CA LEU A 181 17.69 -12.52 -4.67
C LEU A 181 18.24 -12.79 -6.08
N PRO A 182 18.29 -11.80 -6.99
CA PRO A 182 19.16 -11.92 -8.14
C PRO A 182 20.58 -12.12 -7.61
N THR A 183 21.22 -13.20 -8.04
CA THR A 183 22.63 -13.45 -7.74
C THR A 183 23.42 -12.18 -8.04
N PRO A 184 24.25 -11.65 -7.11
CA PRO A 184 25.00 -10.44 -7.37
C PRO A 184 25.86 -10.67 -8.62
N SER A 185 25.50 -9.98 -9.70
CA SER A 185 26.32 -9.92 -10.89
C SER A 185 27.47 -9.00 -10.57
N ILE A 186 28.54 -9.56 -10.01
CA ILE A 186 29.82 -8.86 -9.95
C ILE A 186 30.24 -8.68 -11.41
N LEU A 187 30.11 -7.46 -11.93
CA LEU A 187 30.80 -7.04 -13.13
C LEU A 187 32.30 -7.27 -12.89
N GLN A 188 32.85 -8.31 -13.50
CA GLN A 188 34.28 -8.45 -13.75
C GLN A 188 34.62 -7.77 -15.08
#